data_AF-A0A1G9Q6Z0-F1
#
_entry.id   AF-A0A1G9Q6Z0-F1
#
_cell.length_a   1.000
_cell.length_b   1.000
_cell.length_c   1.000
_cell.angle_alpha   90.00
_cell.angle_beta   90.00
_cell.angle_gamma   90.00
#
_symmetry.space_group_name_H-M   'P 1'
#
loop_
_entity.id
_entity.type
_entity.pdbx_description
1 polymer ?
#
loop_
_entity_poly.entity_id
_entity_poly.type
_entity_poly.pdbx_seq_one_letter_code
_entity_poly.pdbx_strand_id
1 'polypeptide(L)' 'MPRACRYFLPGHVWHITHRCHKKEFLLKFARDCMNWVGWLFEAKKRYGLCILNYVVTSNHVH' A
#
# COMPACT_ATOMS: atom_id res chain seq x y z
N MET A 1 0.38 3.58 -19.43
CA MET A 1 0.47 4.96 -18.91
C MET A 1 1.90 5.22 -18.52
N PRO A 2 2.53 6.31 -19.00
CA PRO A 2 3.86 6.69 -18.55
C PRO A 2 3.83 6.89 -17.03
N ARG A 3 4.82 6.31 -16.35
CA ARG A 3 4.95 6.41 -14.90
C ARG A 3 5.63 7.75 -14.62
N ALA A 4 4.98 8.63 -13.85
CA ALA A 4 5.59 9.89 -13.45
C ALA A 4 6.95 9.64 -12.79
N CYS A 5 7.90 10.56 -12.97
CA CYS A 5 9.17 10.51 -12.25
C CYS A 5 8.89 10.40 -10.75
N ARG A 6 9.36 9.32 -10.12
CA ARG A 6 9.24 9.15 -8.67
C ARG A 6 10.31 10.02 -8.03
N TYR A 7 9.91 11.18 -7.52
CA TYR A 7 10.75 11.97 -6.62
C TYR A 7 10.15 11.90 -5.22
N PHE A 8 11.02 11.83 -4.21
CA PHE A 8 10.63 11.88 -2.81
C PHE A 8 11.04 13.24 -2.26
N LEU A 9 10.08 13.92 -1.64
CA LEU A 9 10.29 15.18 -0.94
C LEU A 9 9.91 14.99 0.54
N PRO A 10 10.86 15.15 1.46
CA PRO A 10 10.58 15.07 2.90
C PRO A 10 9.46 16.04 3.33
N GLY A 11 8.72 15.68 4.38
CA GLY A 11 7.68 16.52 4.97
C GLY A 11 6.37 16.61 4.18
N HIS A 12 6.25 15.96 3.03
CA HIS A 12 5.03 15.93 2.22
C HIS A 12 4.21 14.67 2.44
N VAL A 13 2.89 14.78 2.19
CA VAL A 13 1.96 13.65 2.22
C VAL A 13 1.93 12.99 0.84
N TRP A 14 1.95 11.65 0.84
CA TRP A 14 1.95 10.85 -0.37
C TRP A 14 0.73 9.93 -0.38
N HIS A 15 -0.01 9.92 -1.48
CA HIS A 15 -1.00 8.89 -1.76
C HIS A 15 -0.35 7.78 -2.57
N ILE A 16 -0.20 6.59 -1.98
CA ILE A 16 0.47 5.46 -2.60
C ILE A 16 -0.59 4.49 -3.08
N THR A 17 -0.51 4.06 -4.33
CA THR A 17 -1.41 3.04 -4.86
C THR A 17 -0.61 1.90 -5.45
N HIS A 18 -1.03 0.67 -5.16
CA HIS A 18 -0.40 -0.52 -5.74
C HIS A 18 -1.45 -1.55 -6.12
N ARG A 19 -1.37 -2.03 -7.35
CA ARG A 19 -2.27 -3.04 -7.89
C ARG A 19 -1.59 -4.41 -7.86
N CYS A 20 -2.36 -5.45 -7.56
CA CYS A 20 -1.92 -6.83 -7.68
C CYS A 20 -1.42 -7.13 -9.10
N HIS A 21 -0.44 -8.03 -9.18
CA HIS A 21 0.12 -8.47 -10.45
C HIS A 21 -0.97 -8.99 -11.38
N LYS A 22 -0.86 -8.71 -12.69
CA LYS A 22 -1.87 -9.05 -13.72
C LYS A 22 -3.31 -8.61 -13.42
N LYS A 23 -3.52 -7.68 -12.47
CA LYS A 23 -4.85 -7.26 -11.98
C LYS A 23 -5.65 -8.39 -11.31
N GLU A 24 -4.97 -9.44 -10.86
CA GLU A 24 -5.58 -10.57 -10.18
C GLU A 24 -6.10 -10.19 -8.78
N PHE A 25 -7.06 -10.97 -8.28
CA PHE A 25 -7.67 -10.75 -6.96
C PHE A 25 -6.90 -11.47 -5.85
N LEU A 26 -5.62 -11.14 -5.67
CA LEU A 26 -4.73 -11.78 -4.69
C LEU A 26 -5.05 -11.40 -3.23
N LEU A 27 -5.89 -10.39 -3.02
CA LEU A 27 -6.34 -9.92 -1.70
C LEU A 27 -7.85 -10.20 -1.51
N LYS A 28 -8.39 -11.21 -2.22
CA LYS A 28 -9.83 -11.50 -2.23
C LYS A 28 -10.37 -11.89 -0.87
N PHE A 29 -9.59 -12.61 -0.06
CA PHE A 29 -10.05 -13.14 1.22
C PHE A 29 -9.59 -12.28 2.39
N ALA A 30 -10.36 -12.30 3.47
CA ALA A 30 -10.05 -11.53 4.68
C ALA A 30 -8.67 -11.89 5.26
N ARG A 31 -8.24 -13.16 5.15
CA ARG A 31 -6.90 -13.61 5.58
C ARG A 31 -5.78 -12.87 4.86
N ASP A 32 -5.91 -12.67 3.55
CA ASP A 32 -4.90 -11.99 2.74
C ASP A 32 -4.86 -10.50 3.07
N CYS A 33 -6.03 -9.88 3.26
CA CYS A 33 -6.15 -8.50 3.71
C CYS A 33 -5.52 -8.29 5.09
N MET A 34 -5.79 -9.19 6.05
CA MET A 34 -5.20 -9.13 7.40
C MET A 34 -3.68 -9.31 7.37
N ASN A 35 -3.18 -10.24 6.56
CA ASN A 35 -1.74 -10.41 6.37
C ASN A 35 -1.09 -9.14 5.81
N TRP A 36 -1.72 -8.49 4.83
CA TRP A 36 -1.22 -7.23 4.28
C TRP A 36 -1.20 -6.11 5.33
N VAL A 37 -2.24 -5.98 6.15
CA VAL A 37 -2.29 -5.00 7.25
C VAL A 37 -1.21 -5.28 8.30
N GLY A 38 -0.95 -6.55 8.62
CA GLY A 38 0.17 -6.95 9.48
C GLY A 38 1.51 -6.46 8.95
N TRP A 39 1.75 -6.64 7.64
CA TRP A 39 2.97 -6.11 7.00
C TRP A 39 3.03 -4.58 6.97
N LEU A 40 1.89 -3.90 6.80
CA LEU A 40 1.82 -2.44 6.89
C LEU A 40 2.23 -1.95 8.29
N PHE A 41 1.81 -2.66 9.34
CA PHE A 41 2.18 -2.35 10.72
C PHE A 41 3.68 -2.56 10.98
N GLU A 42 4.25 -3.65 10.50
CA GLU A 42 5.70 -3.89 10.61
C GLU A 42 6.51 -2.85 9.82
N ALA A 43 6.05 -2.45 8.63
CA ALA A 43 6.68 -1.38 7.86
C ALA A 43 6.61 -0.03 8.58
N LYS A 44 5.46 0.30 9.20
CA LYS A 44 5.31 1.50 10.02
C LYS A 44 6.38 1.57 11.11
N LYS A 45 6.55 0.48 11.88
CA LYS A 45 7.54 0.41 12.95
C LYS A 45 8.97 0.52 12.42
N ARG A 46 9.29 -0.24 11.37
CA ARG A 46 10.64 -0.32 10.83
C ARG A 46 11.13 1.00 10.22
N TYR A 47 10.24 1.75 9.59
CA TYR A 47 10.61 2.96 8.83
C TYR A 47 10.08 4.26 9.46
N GLY A 48 9.43 4.21 10.63
CA GLY A 48 8.90 5.39 11.30
C GLY A 48 7.80 6.11 10.50
N LEU A 49 7.01 5.39 9.70
CA LEU A 49 6.01 5.99 8.81
C LEU A 49 4.84 6.60 9.59
N CYS A 50 4.37 7.76 9.17
CA CYS A 50 3.08 8.30 9.59
C CYS A 50 1.99 7.89 8.58
N ILE A 51 1.17 6.90 8.95
CA ILE A 51 0.06 6.43 8.11
C ILE A 51 -1.19 7.22 8.49
N LEU A 52 -1.70 8.03 7.55
CA LEU A 52 -2.92 8.83 7.74
C LEU A 52 -4.20 8.03 7.46
N ASN A 53 -4.16 7.17 6.44
CA ASN A 53 -5.25 6.28 6.07
C ASN A 53 -4.71 5.11 5.23
N TYR A 54 -5.48 4.04 5.09
CA TYR A 54 -5.22 2.95 4.16
C TYR A 54 -6.52 2.22 3.80
N VAL A 55 -6.58 1.60 2.62
CA VAL A 55 -7.63 0.63 2.29
C VAL A 55 -7.07 -0.51 1.46
N VAL A 56 -7.53 -1.73 1.79
CA VAL A 56 -7.21 -2.94 1.05
C VAL A 56 -8.45 -3.39 0.31
N THR A 57 -8.41 -3.35 -1.02
CA THR A 57 -9.44 -3.96 -1.88
C THR A 57 -8.95 -5.33 -2.35
N SER A 58 -9.82 -6.09 -3.02
CA SER A 58 -9.47 -7.44 -3.46
C SER A 58 -8.33 -7.52 -4.49
N ASN A 59 -7.98 -6.42 -5.19
CA ASN A 59 -6.91 -6.41 -6.20
C ASN A 59 -5.97 -5.20 -6.16
N HIS A 60 -6.15 -4.25 -5.24
CA HIS A 60 -5.25 -3.11 -5.08
C HIS A 60 -5.37 -2.48 -3.69
N VAL A 61 -4.38 -1.68 -3.35
CA VAL A 61 -4.31 -0.95 -2.08
C VAL A 61 -4.14 0.54 -2.33
N HIS A 62 -4.62 1.32 -1.36
CA HIS A 62 -4.44 2.76 -1.25
C HIS A 62 -3.92 3.11 0.15
#